data_AF-A0AAV4MPQ0-F1
#
_entry.id   AF-A0AAV4MPQ0-F1
#
_cell.length_a   1.000
_cell.length_b   1.000
_cell.length_c   1.000
_cell.angle_alpha   90.00
_cell.angle_beta   90.00
_cell.angle_gamma   90.00
#
_symmetry.space_group_name_H-M   'P 1'
#
loop_
_entity.id
_entity.type
_entity.pdbx_description
1 polymer ?
#
loop_
_entity_poly.entity_id
_entity_poly.type
_entity_poly.pdbx_seq_one_letter_code
_entity_poly.pdbx_strand_id
1 'polypeptide(L)'
;MVSEEAVKNSVGMRLKGITPEDFILSHCKNFLHGLRSALNIRTKDIDILSIQPSEAAMSKEKRDTNRDLDVLFAVRKSPHVYFPSKQLLAKIKTTSNLK
;
A
#
# COMPACT_ATOMS: atom_id res chain seq x y z
N MET A 1 -13.33 9.69 7.95
CA MET A 1 -13.55 9.94 6.51
C MET A 1 -12.21 10.05 5.82
N VAL A 2 -12.09 9.47 4.64
CA VAL A 2 -10.91 9.65 3.78
C VAL A 2 -10.99 11.06 3.17
N SER A 3 -9.92 11.86 3.26
CA SER A 3 -9.87 13.19 2.64
C SER A 3 -9.46 13.11 1.18
N GLU A 4 -9.88 14.08 0.36
CA GLU A 4 -9.41 14.21 -1.03
C GLU A 4 -7.89 14.35 -1.10
N GLU A 5 -7.29 15.03 -0.12
CA GLU A 5 -5.84 15.18 -0.03
C GLU A 5 -5.13 13.84 0.23
N ALA A 6 -5.72 12.95 1.03
CA ALA A 6 -5.21 11.60 1.23
C ALA A 6 -5.26 10.80 -0.07
N VAL A 7 -6.39 10.86 -0.80
CA VAL A 7 -6.55 10.17 -2.09
C VAL A 7 -5.54 10.68 -3.12
N LYS A 8 -5.44 12.00 -3.27
CA LYS A 8 -4.51 12.66 -4.22
C LYS A 8 -3.05 12.28 -3.99
N ASN A 9 -2.66 12.06 -2.74
CA ASN A 9 -1.29 11.75 -2.35
C ASN A 9 -1.06 10.27 -2.04
N SER A 10 -2.02 9.42 -2.34
CA SER A 10 -1.94 7.98 -2.08
C SER A 10 -0.98 7.26 -3.03
N VAL A 11 -0.51 6.09 -2.57
CA VAL A 11 0.35 5.17 -3.29
C VAL A 11 -0.31 3.80 -3.29
N GLY A 12 -0.42 3.21 -4.48
CA GLY A 12 -0.86 1.82 -4.64
C GLY A 12 0.34 0.87 -4.57
N MET A 13 0.20 -0.23 -3.84
CA MET A 13 1.19 -1.30 -3.81
C MET A 13 0.50 -2.66 -3.99
N ARG A 14 1.02 -3.44 -4.93
CA ARG A 14 0.56 -4.81 -5.19
C ARG A 14 1.33 -5.82 -4.36
N LEU A 15 0.60 -6.68 -3.67
CA LEU A 15 1.11 -7.82 -2.92
C LEU A 15 0.75 -9.10 -3.66
N LYS A 16 1.76 -9.90 -4.00
CA LYS A 16 1.55 -11.13 -4.77
C LYS A 16 1.13 -12.29 -3.87
N GLY A 17 0.13 -13.05 -4.30
CA GLY A 17 -0.30 -14.28 -3.63
C GLY A 17 -0.93 -14.10 -2.24
N ILE A 18 -1.35 -12.89 -1.89
CA ILE A 18 -2.02 -12.57 -0.62
C ILE A 18 -3.44 -12.10 -0.90
N THR A 19 -4.46 -12.77 -0.36
CA THR A 19 -5.86 -12.31 -0.48
C THR A 19 -6.15 -11.15 0.48
N PRO A 20 -7.22 -10.35 0.28
CA PRO A 20 -7.61 -9.31 1.23
C PRO A 20 -7.80 -9.81 2.67
N GLU A 21 -8.42 -10.98 2.84
CA GLU A 21 -8.70 -11.57 4.15
C GLU A 21 -7.41 -11.95 4.85
N ASP A 22 -6.51 -12.66 4.16
CA ASP A 22 -5.21 -13.05 4.71
C ASP A 22 -4.34 -11.81 5.00
N PHE A 23 -4.44 -10.77 4.16
CA PHE A 23 -3.77 -9.52 4.44
C PHE A 23 -4.21 -8.90 5.77
N ILE A 24 -5.52 -8.78 5.98
CA ILE A 24 -6.07 -8.18 7.20
C ILE A 24 -5.67 -8.99 8.44
N LEU A 25 -5.75 -10.33 8.36
CA LEU A 25 -5.51 -11.22 9.49
C LEU A 25 -4.03 -11.39 9.81
N SER A 26 -3.18 -11.51 8.79
CA SER A 26 -1.81 -12.04 8.94
C SER A 26 -0.72 -11.03 8.53
N HIS A 27 -0.97 -10.17 7.55
CA HIS A 27 0.09 -9.35 6.92
C HIS A 27 0.02 -7.85 7.22
N CYS A 28 -1.14 -7.30 7.59
CA CYS A 28 -1.35 -5.88 7.73
C CYS A 28 -0.39 -5.24 8.74
N LYS A 29 -0.18 -5.89 9.90
CA LYS A 29 0.79 -5.43 10.91
C LYS A 29 2.21 -5.33 10.33
N ASN A 30 2.67 -6.37 9.63
CA ASN A 30 4.02 -6.41 9.05
C ASN A 30 4.19 -5.44 7.90
N PHE A 31 3.15 -5.26 7.07
CA PHE A 31 3.10 -4.26 6.02
C PHE A 31 3.31 -2.84 6.58
N LEU A 32 2.55 -2.48 7.62
CA LEU A 32 2.67 -1.18 8.27
C LEU A 32 4.06 -0.99 8.94
N HIS A 33 4.63 -2.04 9.53
CA HIS A 33 5.99 -1.99 10.08
C HIS A 33 7.06 -1.84 8.99
N GLY A 34 6.88 -2.49 7.85
CA GLY A 34 7.76 -2.35 6.69
C GLY A 34 7.77 -0.92 6.16
N LEU A 35 6.59 -0.32 5.98
CA LEU A 35 6.45 1.09 5.58
C LEU A 35 7.05 2.04 6.61
N ARG A 36 6.80 1.80 7.90
CA ARG A 36 7.41 2.56 9.00
C ARG A 36 8.94 2.59 8.87
N SER A 37 9.55 1.42 8.69
CA SER A 37 11.00 1.27 8.57
C SER A 37 11.54 1.91 7.30
N ALA A 38 10.89 1.69 6.15
CA ALA A 38 11.37 2.18 4.86
C ALA A 38 11.26 3.71 4.72
N LEU A 39 10.21 4.30 5.28
CA LEU A 39 9.93 5.72 5.15
C LEU A 39 10.43 6.56 6.34
N ASN A 40 10.89 5.90 7.41
CA ASN A 40 11.24 6.51 8.70
C ASN A 40 10.10 7.37 9.28
N ILE A 41 8.92 6.77 9.40
CA ILE A 41 7.68 7.41 9.88
C ILE A 41 7.10 6.63 11.07
N ARG A 42 5.98 7.08 11.65
CA ARG A 42 5.24 6.31 12.66
C ARG A 42 4.11 5.52 11.99
N THR A 43 3.81 4.35 12.52
CA THR A 43 2.72 3.49 12.04
C THR A 43 1.36 4.22 12.06
N LYS A 44 1.12 5.04 13.08
CA LYS A 44 -0.08 5.87 13.22
C LYS A 44 -0.21 6.98 12.18
N ASP A 45 0.84 7.27 11.41
CA ASP A 45 0.80 8.28 10.35
C ASP A 45 0.49 7.66 8.98
N ILE A 46 0.27 6.35 8.90
CA ILE A 46 -0.09 5.63 7.68
C ILE A 46 -1.61 5.41 7.67
N ASP A 47 -2.27 5.88 6.62
CA ASP A 47 -3.68 5.64 6.38
C ASP A 47 -3.82 4.61 5.25
N ILE A 48 -4.39 3.44 5.56
CA ILE A 48 -4.83 2.51 4.52
C ILE A 48 -6.20 3.00 4.03
N LEU A 49 -6.26 3.38 2.76
CA LEU A 49 -7.46 3.92 2.13
C LEU A 49 -8.30 2.83 1.46
N SER A 50 -7.64 1.82 0.90
CA SER A 50 -8.32 0.72 0.20
C SER A 50 -7.50 -0.56 0.24
N ILE A 51 -8.21 -1.69 0.31
CA ILE A 51 -7.70 -3.06 0.22
C ILE A 51 -8.64 -3.76 -0.76
N GLN A 52 -8.13 -4.18 -1.92
CA GLN A 52 -8.93 -4.76 -3.00
C GLN A 52 -8.19 -5.93 -3.64
N PRO A 53 -8.87 -7.04 -4.00
CA PRO A 53 -8.28 -8.02 -4.90
C PRO A 53 -7.72 -7.32 -6.13
N SER A 54 -6.51 -7.68 -6.55
CA SER A 54 -5.97 -7.18 -7.80
C SER A 54 -6.84 -7.70 -8.94
N GLU A 55 -7.34 -6.81 -9.79
CA GLU A 55 -7.96 -7.25 -11.03
C GLU A 55 -6.88 -7.92 -11.90
N ALA A 56 -7.08 -9.21 -12.20
CA ALA A 56 -6.39 -9.80 -13.33
C ALA A 56 -6.98 -9.14 -14.56
N ALA A 57 -6.14 -8.54 -15.41
CA ALA A 57 -6.57 -8.15 -16.76
C ALA A 57 -7.33 -9.36 -17.34
N MET A 58 -8.52 -9.12 -17.90
CA MET A 58 -9.47 -10.15 -18.34
C MET A 58 -8.96 -11.02 -19.52
N SER A 59 -7.73 -11.51 -19.49
CA SER A 59 -7.29 -12.58 -20.38
C SER A 59 -7.87 -13.89 -19.84
N LYS A 60 -8.82 -14.44 -20.59
CA LYS A 60 -9.51 -15.74 -20.40
C LYS A 60 -8.57 -16.96 -20.32
N GLU A 61 -7.27 -16.77 -20.21
CA GLU A 61 -6.26 -17.82 -20.23
C GLU A 61 -5.72 -18.03 -18.83
N LYS A 62 -6.17 -19.14 -18.24
CA LYS A 62 -5.93 -19.64 -16.88
C LYS A 62 -6.82 -19.00 -15.82
N ARG A 63 -7.75 -19.83 -15.35
CA ARG A 63 -8.37 -19.77 -14.02
C ARG A 63 -7.31 -20.03 -12.93
N ASP A 64 -6.14 -19.40 -13.04
CA ASP A 64 -5.23 -19.29 -11.93
C ASP A 64 -5.90 -18.27 -11.00
N THR A 65 -6.26 -18.70 -9.80
CA THR A 65 -6.91 -17.81 -8.84
C THR A 65 -5.97 -16.64 -8.60
N ASN A 66 -6.22 -15.48 -9.23
CA ASN A 66 -5.41 -14.30 -8.97
C ASN A 66 -5.62 -13.94 -7.50
N ARG A 67 -4.65 -14.32 -6.67
CA ARG A 67 -4.63 -14.04 -5.23
C ARG A 67 -3.82 -12.80 -4.94
N ASP A 68 -3.53 -11.97 -5.94
CA ASP A 68 -2.83 -10.71 -5.69
C ASP A 68 -3.80 -9.70 -5.07
N LEU A 69 -3.24 -8.80 -4.27
CA LEU A 69 -3.94 -7.75 -3.56
C LEU A 69 -3.34 -6.40 -3.88
N ASP A 70 -4.19 -5.42 -4.17
CA ASP A 70 -3.78 -4.02 -4.27
C ASP A 70 -4.15 -3.29 -2.97
N VAL A 71 -3.16 -2.67 -2.34
CA VAL A 71 -3.32 -1.83 -1.15
C VAL A 71 -3.04 -0.38 -1.52
N LEU A 72 -4.02 0.49 -1.29
CA LEU A 72 -3.89 1.94 -1.45
C LEU A 72 -3.66 2.58 -0.10
N PHE A 73 -2.57 3.32 0.07
CA PHE A 73 -2.25 3.99 1.33
C PHE A 73 -1.73 5.40 1.12
N ALA A 74 -1.91 6.26 2.12
CA ALA A 74 -1.34 7.59 2.17
C ALA A 74 -0.56 7.77 3.48
N VAL A 75 0.40 8.70 3.50
CA VAL A 75 1.23 8.96 4.68
C VAL A 75 1.08 10.41 5.11
N ARG A 76 0.64 10.62 6.35
CA ARG A 76 0.56 11.94 6.97
C ARG A 76 1.95 12.47 7.31
N LYS A 77 2.17 13.74 7.00
CA LYS A 77 3.32 14.54 7.46
C LYS A 77 2.98 15.32 8.72
N SER A 78 1.75 15.86 8.79
CA SER A 78 1.20 16.57 9.94
C SER A 78 -0.33 16.40 9.94
N PRO A 79 -1.08 16.92 10.93
CA PRO A 79 -2.54 16.95 10.85
C PRO A 79 -2.96 17.57 9.52
N HIS A 80 -3.79 16.83 8.76
CA HIS A 80 -4.31 17.19 7.43
C HIS A 80 -3.32 17.25 6.25
N VAL A 81 -2.01 17.18 6.46
CA VAL A 81 -1.02 17.26 5.36
C VAL A 81 -0.43 15.89 5.06
N TYR A 82 -0.35 15.54 3.78
CA TYR A 82 0.18 14.25 3.32
C TYR A 82 1.51 14.41 2.55
N PHE A 83 2.35 13.37 2.61
CA PHE A 83 3.54 13.29 1.76
C PHE A 83 3.13 13.07 0.30
N PRO A 84 3.72 13.79 -0.68
CA PRO A 84 3.43 13.56 -2.08
C PRO A 84 3.74 12.12 -2.51
N SER A 85 2.82 11.50 -3.25
CA SER A 85 2.95 10.11 -3.75
C SER A 85 4.27 9.88 -4.51
N LYS A 86 4.69 10.84 -5.33
CA LYS A 86 5.98 10.79 -6.06
C LYS A 86 7.19 10.67 -5.11
N GLN A 87 7.17 11.41 -4.00
CA GLN A 87 8.25 11.37 -3.01
C GLN A 87 8.27 10.03 -2.28
N LEU A 88 7.10 9.51 -1.89
CA LEU A 88 6.97 8.20 -1.26
C LEU A 88 7.47 7.08 -2.17
N LEU A 89 7.05 7.09 -3.44
CA LEU A 89 7.48 6.12 -4.44
C LEU A 89 8.99 6.13 -4.65
N ALA A 90 9.62 7.30 -4.72
CA ALA A 90 11.07 7.42 -4.83
C ALA A 90 11.78 6.78 -3.63
N LYS A 91 11.33 7.07 -2.41
CA LYS A 91 11.87 6.48 -1.18
C LYS A 91 11.73 4.96 -1.14
N ILE A 92 10.53 4.44 -1.43
CA ILE A 92 10.26 3.00 -1.41
C ILE A 92 11.16 2.26 -2.41
N LYS A 93 11.31 2.80 -3.63
CA LYS A 93 12.19 2.22 -4.66
C LYS A 93 13.66 2.21 -4.24
N THR A 94 14.14 3.29 -3.62
CA THR A 94 15.53 3.33 -3.12
C THR A 94 15.74 2.30 -2.01
N THR A 95 14.81 2.17 -1.07
CA THR A 95 14.92 1.18 0.01
C THR A 95 14.81 -0.26 -0.48
N SER A 96 13.98 -0.55 -1.49
CA SER A 96 13.87 -1.90 -2.06
C SER A 96 15.12 -2.34 -2.82
N ASN A 97 15.87 -1.40 -3.41
CA ASN A 97 17.11 -1.69 -4.12
C ASN A 97 18.33 -1.87 -3.20
N LEU A 98 18.17 -1.70 -1.88
CA LEU A 98 19.22 -1.87 -0.89
C LEU A 98 19.22 -3.26 -0.21
N LYS A 99 18.53 -4.25 -0.78
CA LYS A 99 18.48 -5.62 -0.25
C LYS A 99 18.83 -6.65 -1.31
#